data_AF-A0A7S2CIT4-F1
#
_entry.id   AF-A0A7S2CIT4-F1
#
_cell.length_a   1.000
_cell.length_b   1.000
_cell.length_c   1.000
_cell.angle_alpha   90.00
_cell.angle_beta   90.00
_cell.angle_gamma   90.00
#
_symmetry.space_group_name_H-M   'P 1'
#
loop_
_entity.id
_entity.type
_entity.pdbx_description
1 polymer ?
#
loop_
_entity_poly.entity_id
_entity_poly.type
_entity_poly.pdbx_seq_one_letter_code
_entity_poly.pdbx_strand_id
1 'polypeptide(L)'
;VEEIARQVVDEGLRPPVEGIADPVLVKLINECWDHNPSNRPVFSDIKRKAEKEEDRLDSLGGAEVAEQRRAASDVASGADDDEAASQGEQPIERPTCLLGTLPPI
;
A
#
# COMPACT_ATOMS: atom_id res chain seq x y z
N VAL A 1 4.50 21.92 11.01
CA VAL A 1 3.81 20.60 11.07
C VAL A 1 2.34 20.74 11.41
N GLU A 2 1.95 21.66 12.31
CA GLU A 2 0.54 21.87 12.66
C GLU A 2 -0.37 22.27 11.49
N GLU A 3 0.12 23.09 10.54
CA GLU A 3 -0.73 23.57 9.44
C GLU A 3 -1.22 22.44 8.51
N ILE A 4 -0.34 21.48 8.19
CA ILE A 4 -0.71 20.33 7.35
C ILE A 4 -1.72 19.43 8.08
N ALA A 5 -1.53 19.22 9.39
CA ALA A 5 -2.44 18.41 10.19
C ALA A 5 -3.85 19.04 10.21
N ARG A 6 -3.94 20.36 10.40
CA ARG A 6 -5.20 21.13 10.34
C ARG A 6 -5.90 20.96 8.99
N GLN A 7 -5.17 21.14 7.90
CA GLN A 7 -5.66 20.98 6.53
C GLN A 7 -6.19 19.56 6.24
N VAL A 8 -5.50 18.53 6.72
CA VAL A 8 -5.87 17.13 6.48
C VAL A 8 -7.03 16.68 7.37
N VAL A 9 -7.04 17.10 8.64
CA VAL A 9 -8.00 16.65 9.66
C VAL A 9 -9.27 17.49 9.62
N ASP A 10 -9.15 18.82 9.61
CA ASP A 10 -10.30 19.72 9.73
C ASP A 10 -10.88 20.08 8.36
N GLU A 11 -10.02 20.33 7.37
CA GLU A 11 -10.47 20.72 6.01
C GLU A 11 -10.65 19.51 5.08
N GLY A 12 -10.22 18.32 5.51
CA GLY A 12 -10.36 17.11 4.72
C GLY A 12 -9.53 17.08 3.44
N LEU A 13 -8.44 17.86 3.36
CA LEU A 13 -7.62 17.94 2.16
C LEU A 13 -7.02 16.57 1.81
N ARG A 14 -7.21 16.14 0.56
CA ARG A 14 -6.66 14.92 -0.03
C ARG A 14 -6.11 15.23 -1.42
N PRO A 15 -4.97 14.64 -1.81
CA PRO A 15 -4.49 14.74 -3.19
C PRO A 15 -5.52 14.16 -4.17
N PRO A 16 -5.63 14.70 -5.39
CA PRO A 16 -6.46 14.11 -6.42
C PRO A 16 -5.92 12.73 -6.80
N VAL A 17 -6.82 11.77 -7.05
CA VAL A 17 -6.47 10.39 -7.43
C VAL A 17 -6.27 10.34 -8.94
N GLU A 18 -5.12 10.84 -9.39
CA GLU A 18 -4.73 10.86 -10.80
C GLU A 18 -3.86 9.65 -11.15
N GLY A 19 -3.83 9.26 -12.43
CA GLY A 19 -2.98 8.17 -12.92
C GLY A 19 -3.48 6.75 -12.62
N ILE A 20 -4.61 6.60 -11.93
CA ILE A 20 -5.26 5.31 -11.71
C ILE A 20 -6.37 5.15 -12.75
N ALA A 21 -6.19 4.20 -13.67
CA ALA A 21 -7.14 3.95 -14.76
C ALA A 21 -8.42 3.27 -14.28
N ASP A 22 -8.35 2.45 -13.23
CA ASP A 22 -9.48 1.69 -12.77
C ASP A 22 -10.42 2.52 -11.87
N PRO A 23 -11.68 2.79 -12.30
CA PRO A 23 -12.65 3.51 -11.50
C PRO A 23 -13.01 2.81 -10.18
N VAL A 24 -12.86 1.48 -10.08
CA VAL A 24 -13.16 0.73 -8.85
C VAL A 24 -12.12 1.06 -7.78
N LEU A 25 -10.83 1.05 -8.13
CA LEU A 25 -9.76 1.48 -7.23
C LEU A 25 -9.86 2.97 -6.86
N VAL A 26 -10.18 3.85 -7.80
CA VAL A 26 -10.41 5.28 -7.50
C VAL A 26 -11.53 5.44 -6.48
N LYS A 27 -12.64 4.73 -6.66
CA LYS A 27 -13.76 4.76 -5.71
C LYS A 27 -13.34 4.23 -4.33
N LEU A 28 -12.61 3.12 -4.28
CA LEU A 28 -12.15 2.53 -3.02
C LEU A 28 -11.21 3.47 -2.25
N ILE A 29 -10.28 4.14 -2.95
CA ILE A 29 -9.38 5.13 -2.33
C ILE A 29 -10.18 6.29 -1.72
N ASN A 30 -11.17 6.81 -2.44
CA ASN A 30 -12.03 7.87 -1.93
C ASN A 30 -12.82 7.45 -0.68
N GLU A 31 -13.38 6.23 -0.66
CA GLU A 31 -14.06 5.68 0.53
C GLU A 31 -13.11 5.53 1.73
N CYS A 32 -11.88 5.09 1.51
CA CYS A 32 -10.84 4.99 2.55
C CYS A 32 -10.42 6.37 3.09
N TRP A 33 -10.48 7.41 2.26
CA TRP A 33 -10.11 8.77 2.60
C TRP A 33 -11.27 9.66 3.06
N ASP A 34 -12.46 9.10 3.26
CA ASP A 34 -13.63 9.84 3.72
C ASP A 34 -13.30 10.64 4.98
N HIS A 35 -13.71 11.91 4.99
CA HIS A 35 -13.48 12.82 6.09
C HIS A 35 -14.14 12.29 7.38
N ASN A 36 -15.33 11.71 7.27
CA ASN A 36 -16.00 11.03 8.38
C ASN A 36 -15.42 9.61 8.57
N PRO A 37 -14.79 9.32 9.72
CA PRO A 37 -14.23 7.99 10.00
C PRO A 37 -15.26 6.87 9.93
N SER A 38 -16.54 7.16 10.19
CA SER A 38 -17.62 6.17 10.17
C SER A 38 -17.98 5.67 8.78
N ASN A 39 -17.64 6.45 7.74
CA ASN A 39 -17.87 6.07 6.34
C ASN A 39 -16.72 5.21 5.79
N ARG A 40 -15.58 5.18 6.48
CA ARG A 40 -14.42 4.42 6.03
C ARG A 40 -14.72 2.92 6.12
N PRO A 41 -14.43 2.15 5.05
CA PRO A 41 -14.65 0.72 5.08
C PRO A 41 -13.73 0.05 6.11
N VAL A 42 -14.22 -1.02 6.72
CA VAL A 42 -13.37 -1.89 7.54
C VAL A 42 -12.40 -2.66 6.65
N PHE A 43 -11.25 -3.06 7.20
CA PHE A 43 -10.19 -3.70 6.44
C PHE A 43 -10.64 -4.96 5.68
N SER A 44 -11.56 -5.74 6.25
CA SER A 44 -12.15 -6.91 5.58
C SER A 44 -12.90 -6.54 4.29
N ASP A 45 -13.55 -5.38 4.26
CA ASP A 45 -14.26 -4.89 3.07
C ASP A 45 -13.28 -4.36 2.02
N ILE A 46 -12.19 -3.70 2.45
CA ILE A 46 -11.11 -3.25 1.56
C ILE A 46 -10.49 -4.46 0.85
N LYS A 47 -10.10 -5.47 1.62
CA LYS A 47 -9.52 -6.71 1.11
C LYS A 47 -10.45 -7.38 0.09
N ARG A 48 -11.72 -7.58 0.46
CA ARG A 48 -12.73 -8.18 -0.44
C ARG A 48 -12.91 -7.38 -1.74
N LYS A 49 -12.88 -6.04 -1.69
CA LYS A 49 -13.01 -5.20 -2.87
C LYS A 49 -11.75 -5.24 -3.76
N ALA A 50 -10.57 -5.29 -3.16
CA ALA A 50 -9.30 -5.36 -3.86
C ALA A 50 -9.10 -6.72 -4.56
N GLU A 51 -9.34 -7.84 -3.88
CA GLU A 51 -9.22 -9.19 -4.45
C GLU A 51 -10.15 -9.38 -5.65
N LYS A 52 -11.39 -8.89 -5.54
CA LYS A 52 -12.35 -8.93 -6.65
C LYS A 52 -11.87 -8.19 -7.90
N GLU A 53 -11.08 -7.14 -7.70
CA GLU A 53 -10.53 -6.34 -8.79
C GLU A 53 -9.29 -6.99 -9.39
N GLU A 54 -8.43 -7.60 -8.58
CA GLU A 54 -7.32 -8.45 -9.02
C GLU A 54 -7.81 -9.59 -9.92
N ASP A 55 -8.88 -10.31 -9.50
CA ASP A 55 -9.53 -11.34 -10.32
C ASP A 55 -10.01 -10.81 -11.69
N ARG A 56 -10.48 -9.55 -11.72
CA ARG A 56 -10.93 -8.89 -12.96
C ARG A 56 -9.76 -8.55 -13.87
N LEU A 57 -8.65 -8.07 -13.30
CA LEU A 57 -7.44 -7.70 -14.04
C LEU A 57 -6.73 -8.94 -14.60
N ASP A 58 -6.64 -10.03 -13.84
CA ASP A 58 -6.08 -11.30 -14.30
C ASP A 58 -6.87 -11.90 -15.46
N SER A 59 -8.20 -11.72 -15.43
CA SER A 59 -9.08 -12.16 -16.51
C SER A 59 -8.92 -11.35 -17.80
N LEU A 60 -8.34 -10.15 -17.74
CA LEU A 60 -8.08 -9.26 -18.87
C LEU A 60 -6.60 -9.29 -19.33
N GLY A 61 -5.68 -9.72 -18.46
CA GLY A 61 -4.23 -9.66 -18.61
C GLY A 61 -3.55 -10.83 -19.35
N GLY A 62 -4.29 -11.59 -20.17
CA GLY A 62 -3.75 -12.73 -20.90
C GLY A 62 -3.00 -12.42 -22.21
N ALA A 63 -2.85 -11.14 -22.62
CA ALA A 63 -2.47 -10.82 -24.00
C ALA A 63 -1.08 -10.16 -24.23
N GLU A 64 -0.40 -9.55 -23.25
CA GLU A 64 0.80 -8.76 -23.59
C GLU A 64 1.96 -8.71 -22.58
N VAL A 65 2.20 -9.75 -21.78
CA VAL A 65 3.43 -9.83 -20.95
C VAL A 65 4.19 -11.15 -21.16
N ALA A 66 4.54 -11.45 -22.42
CA ALA A 66 5.35 -12.63 -22.76
C ALA A 66 6.64 -12.33 -23.56
N GLU A 67 6.80 -11.15 -24.16
CA GLU A 67 7.91 -10.92 -25.12
C GLU A 67 9.22 -10.44 -24.44
N GLN A 68 9.17 -9.69 -23.33
CA GLN A 68 10.36 -9.03 -22.76
C GLN A 68 11.35 -9.94 -22.00
N ARG A 69 11.18 -11.26 -22.01
CA ARG A 69 12.10 -12.22 -21.35
C ARG A 69 13.00 -13.02 -22.29
N ARG A 70 12.94 -12.81 -23.61
CA ARG A 70 13.81 -13.52 -24.57
C ARG A 70 15.06 -12.78 -25.04
N ALA A 71 15.33 -11.57 -24.54
CA ALA A 71 16.48 -10.78 -24.98
C ALA A 71 17.61 -10.58 -23.92
N ALA A 72 17.58 -11.31 -22.80
CA ALA A 72 18.60 -11.15 -21.73
C ALA A 72 19.16 -12.49 -21.21
N SER A 73 19.35 -13.50 -22.08
CA SER A 73 19.96 -14.79 -21.68
C SER A 73 21.44 -14.96 -22.03
N ASP A 74 22.08 -14.00 -22.69
CA ASP A 74 23.49 -14.12 -23.10
C ASP A 74 24.37 -13.01 -22.51
N VAL A 75 24.71 -13.14 -21.21
CA VAL A 75 25.89 -12.59 -20.49
C VAL A 75 25.58 -12.61 -18.98
N ALA A 76 26.34 -13.17 -18.04
CA ALA A 76 27.61 -13.88 -18.03
C ALA A 76 27.56 -14.95 -16.94
N SER A 77 28.15 -16.11 -17.22
CA SER A 77 28.69 -16.99 -16.19
C SER A 77 29.91 -16.32 -15.57
N GLY A 78 29.87 -16.09 -14.25
CA GLY A 78 31.01 -15.68 -13.43
C GLY A 78 30.74 -16.17 -12.02
N ALA A 79 31.40 -17.26 -11.64
CA ALA A 79 31.44 -17.76 -10.27
C ALA A 79 32.51 -16.95 -9.53
N ASP A 80 32.14 -16.30 -8.43
CA ASP A 80 33.06 -15.81 -7.43
C ASP A 80 32.55 -16.25 -6.06
N ASP A 81 33.45 -16.95 -5.38
CA ASP A 81 33.31 -17.68 -4.12
C ASP A 81 33.10 -16.80 -2.88
N ASP A 82 32.54 -17.45 -1.85
CA ASP A 82 32.58 -17.21 -0.40
C ASP A 82 32.94 -15.82 0.16
N GLU A 83 32.01 -15.24 0.94
CA GLU A 83 32.36 -14.63 2.24
C GLU A 83 31.12 -14.55 3.14
N ALA A 84 31.18 -15.25 4.27
CA ALA A 84 30.16 -15.27 5.31
C ALA A 84 30.16 -13.97 6.13
N ALA A 85 28.98 -13.35 6.30
CA ALA A 85 28.78 -12.33 7.32
C ALA A 85 27.44 -12.53 8.05
N SER A 86 27.56 -13.07 9.27
CA SER A 86 26.53 -13.04 10.31
C SER A 86 26.34 -11.62 10.80
N GLN A 87 25.13 -11.06 10.72
CA GLN A 87 24.73 -9.88 11.48
C GLN A 87 23.30 -10.04 11.99
N GLY A 88 23.19 -9.89 13.31
CA GLY A 88 22.05 -10.30 14.11
C GLY A 88 20.77 -9.51 13.87
N GLU A 89 19.66 -10.21 14.02
CA GLU A 89 18.32 -9.66 14.14
C GLU A 89 18.26 -8.75 15.39
N GLN A 90 18.00 -7.46 15.17
CA GLN A 90 17.65 -6.53 16.24
C GLN A 90 16.12 -6.56 16.41
N PRO A 91 15.58 -6.81 17.62
CA PRO A 91 14.14 -6.79 17.85
C PRO A 91 13.62 -5.37 17.74
N ILE A 92 12.72 -5.13 16.79
CA ILE A 92 11.94 -3.90 16.70
C ILE A 92 10.92 -3.86 17.84
N GLU A 93 11.31 -3.24 18.95
CA GLU A 93 10.39 -2.89 20.04
C GLU A 93 9.28 -2.01 19.45
N ARG A 94 8.07 -2.57 19.33
CA ARG A 94 6.87 -1.81 18.96
C ARG A 94 6.59 -0.83 20.10
N PRO A 95 6.43 0.48 19.85
CA PRO A 95 5.93 1.38 20.87
C PRO A 95 4.51 0.92 21.23
N THR A 96 4.37 0.38 22.43
CA THR A 96 3.07 0.11 23.03
C THR A 96 2.35 1.45 23.11
N CYS A 97 1.25 1.61 22.40
CA CYS A 97 0.34 2.73 22.55
C CYS A 97 0.02 2.84 24.06
N LEU A 98 0.54 3.87 24.72
CA LEU A 98 0.18 4.18 26.09
C LEU A 98 -1.33 4.46 26.08
N LEU A 99 -2.09 3.53 26.65
CA LEU A 99 -3.49 3.70 26.98
C LEU A 99 -3.64 5.01 27.75
N GLY A 100 -4.34 5.94 27.12
CA GLY A 100 -4.64 7.24 27.70
C GLY A 100 -5.43 7.10 28.99
N THR A 101 -5.10 7.96 29.95
CA THR A 101 -6.06 8.45 30.93
C THR A 101 -6.31 9.91 30.63
N LEU A 102 -7.47 10.21 30.03
CA LEU A 102 -8.01 11.57 30.00
C LEU A 102 -8.20 12.05 31.45
N PRO A 103 -7.81 13.28 31.82
CA PRO A 103 -8.18 13.85 33.11
C PRO A 103 -9.70 14.16 33.13
N PRO A 104 -10.40 13.90 34.25
CA PRO A 104 -11.81 14.27 34.40
C PRO A 104 -11.98 15.79 34.52
N ILE A 105 -13.09 16.29 33.98
CA ILE A 105 -13.60 17.67 34.13
C ILE A 105 -14.18 17.86 35.53
#